data_AF-A0A401FJK6-F1
#
_entry.id   AF-A0A401FJK6-F1
#
_cell.length_a   1.000
_cell.length_b   1.000
_cell.length_c   1.000
_cell.angle_alpha   90.00
_cell.angle_beta   90.00
_cell.angle_gamma   90.00
#
_symmetry.space_group_name_H-M   'P 1'
#
loop_
_entity.id
_entity.type
_entity.pdbx_description
1 polymer ?
#
loop_
_entity_poly.entity_id
_entity_poly.type
_entity_poly.pdbx_seq_one_letter_code
_entity_poly.pdbx_strand_id
1 'polypeptide(L)'
;MKKILHLVSLIVLVGLSVLVVSGCEEKSDQDVLIQFPWKLKVSSNDRLSGNVIFTSTKMKYTQGSKKENFNYTLDDNDTFVIKNGKFAGKYKLLTDTTDYVLRPYSKSLNKPKIDLIRND
;
A
#
# COMPACT_ATOMS: atom_id res chain seq x y z
N MET A 1 -46.29 24.81 26.77
CA MET A 1 -45.69 24.40 25.47
C MET A 1 -44.28 24.97 25.20
N LYS A 2 -43.77 25.99 25.92
CA LYS A 2 -42.40 26.51 25.71
C LYS A 2 -41.26 25.63 26.24
N LYS A 3 -41.53 24.73 27.20
CA LYS A 3 -40.50 23.87 27.84
C LYS A 3 -40.05 22.67 26.99
N ILE A 4 -40.93 22.16 26.12
CA ILE A 4 -40.64 21.00 25.26
C ILE A 4 -39.70 21.40 24.11
N LEU A 5 -39.84 22.64 23.61
CA LEU A 5 -39.05 23.15 22.49
C LEU A 5 -37.54 23.24 22.81
N HIS A 6 -37.19 23.56 24.07
CA HIS A 6 -35.78 23.62 24.50
C HIS A 6 -35.13 22.24 24.64
N LEU A 7 -35.91 21.20 24.95
CA LEU A 7 -35.38 19.85 25.09
C LEU A 7 -35.04 19.22 23.74
N VAL A 8 -35.85 19.49 22.71
CA VAL A 8 -35.61 19.00 21.34
C VAL A 8 -34.38 19.67 20.73
N SER A 9 -34.16 20.97 20.99
CA SER A 9 -32.96 21.69 20.54
C SER A 9 -31.67 21.11 21.12
N LEU A 10 -31.69 20.72 22.40
CA LEU A 10 -30.51 20.16 23.07
C LEU A 10 -30.13 18.77 22.52
N ILE A 11 -31.11 17.94 22.16
CA ILE A 11 -30.89 16.61 21.59
C ILE A 11 -30.29 16.70 20.18
N VAL A 12 -30.72 17.67 19.36
CA VAL A 12 -30.15 17.89 18.02
C VAL A 12 -28.69 18.36 18.10
N LEU A 13 -28.34 19.19 19.10
CA LEU A 13 -26.97 19.68 19.27
C LEU A 13 -25.98 18.57 19.68
N VAL A 14 -26.41 17.64 20.53
CA VAL A 14 -25.60 16.50 20.97
C VAL A 14 -25.58 15.39 19.92
N GLY A 15 -26.67 15.20 19.15
CA GLY A 15 -26.73 14.20 18.08
C GLY A 15 -25.83 14.53 16.88
N LEU A 16 -25.63 15.82 16.58
CA LEU A 16 -24.77 16.26 15.48
C LEU A 16 -23.28 16.18 15.81
N SER A 17 -22.86 16.21 17.07
CA SER A 17 -21.45 16.13 17.45
C SER A 17 -20.86 14.71 17.40
N VAL A 18 -21.70 13.67 17.36
CA VAL A 18 -21.24 12.27 17.25
C VAL A 18 -21.00 11.83 15.80
N LEU A 19 -21.49 12.59 14.81
CA LEU A 19 -21.48 12.19 13.39
C LEU A 19 -20.30 12.75 12.58
N VAL A 20 -19.46 13.61 13.14
CA VAL A 20 -18.36 14.28 12.39
C VAL A 20 -16.99 13.65 12.63
N VAL A 21 -16.93 12.51 13.32
CA VAL A 21 -15.68 11.75 13.50
C VAL A 21 -15.79 10.36 12.89
N SER A 22 -16.46 10.24 11.74
CA SER A 22 -16.06 9.20 10.78
C SER A 22 -14.72 9.66 10.20
N GLY A 23 -13.65 9.45 10.98
CA GLY A 23 -12.30 9.75 10.59
C GLY A 23 -12.03 9.14 9.22
N CYS A 24 -11.32 9.88 8.39
CA CYS A 24 -10.69 9.32 7.20
C CYS A 24 -9.75 8.23 7.72
N GLU A 25 -10.20 6.97 7.75
CA GLU A 25 -9.33 5.85 8.07
C GLU A 25 -8.29 5.80 6.96
N GLU A 26 -7.10 6.33 7.26
CA GLU A 26 -5.97 6.25 6.36
C GLU A 26 -5.67 4.76 6.17
N LYS A 27 -5.91 4.26 4.96
CA LYS A 27 -5.65 2.87 4.62
C LYS A 27 -4.17 2.59 4.82
N SER A 28 -3.85 1.45 5.41
CA SER A 28 -2.46 1.02 5.50
C SER A 28 -1.86 0.83 4.10
N ASP A 29 -0.56 1.02 3.96
CA ASP A 29 0.14 0.74 2.69
C ASP A 29 -0.07 -0.70 2.22
N GLN A 30 -0.21 -1.65 3.15
CA GLN A 30 -0.53 -3.03 2.82
C GLN A 30 -1.90 -3.15 2.15
N ASP A 31 -2.92 -2.44 2.65
CA ASP A 31 -4.26 -2.43 2.07
C ASP A 31 -4.25 -1.80 0.68
N VAL A 32 -3.51 -0.70 0.50
CA VAL A 32 -3.36 -0.05 -0.81
C VAL A 32 -2.68 -0.99 -1.81
N LEU A 33 -1.58 -1.66 -1.41
CA LEU A 33 -0.89 -2.63 -2.26
C LEU A 33 -1.79 -3.77 -2.71
N ILE A 34 -2.66 -4.27 -1.82
CA ILE A 34 -3.59 -5.38 -2.13
C ILE A 34 -4.75 -4.91 -3.02
N GLN A 35 -5.17 -3.65 -2.89
CA GLN A 35 -6.34 -3.13 -3.60
C GLN A 35 -6.13 -2.97 -5.11
N PHE A 36 -4.90 -2.68 -5.55
CA PHE A 36 -4.63 -2.36 -6.94
C PHE A 36 -3.69 -3.39 -7.61
N PRO A 37 -3.81 -3.61 -8.93
CA PRO A 37 -2.74 -4.21 -9.70
C PRO A 37 -1.64 -3.16 -9.95
N TRP A 38 -0.40 -3.62 -10.01
CA TRP A 38 0.78 -2.78 -10.13
C TRP A 38 1.61 -3.20 -11.32
N LYS A 39 2.22 -2.24 -12.00
CA LYS A 39 3.30 -2.49 -12.94
C LYS A 39 4.62 -2.36 -12.19
N LEU A 40 5.35 -3.45 -12.09
CA LEU A 40 6.69 -3.50 -11.52
C LEU A 40 7.71 -3.15 -12.59
N LYS A 41 8.58 -2.17 -12.31
CA LYS A 41 9.71 -1.79 -13.14
C LYS A 41 10.99 -1.76 -12.31
N VAL A 42 12.04 -2.43 -12.78
CA VAL A 42 13.36 -2.36 -12.13
C VAL A 42 14.09 -1.13 -12.67
N SER A 43 14.37 -0.13 -11.82
CA SER A 43 14.89 1.16 -12.29
C SER A 43 16.27 1.08 -12.97
N SER A 44 17.06 0.05 -12.68
CA SER A 44 18.36 -0.17 -13.32
C SER A 44 18.26 -0.88 -14.68
N ASN A 45 17.08 -1.38 -15.06
CA ASN A 45 16.89 -2.10 -16.31
C ASN A 45 15.43 -1.98 -16.78
N ASP A 46 15.19 -1.03 -17.70
CA ASP A 46 13.88 -0.79 -18.31
C ASP A 46 13.27 -2.04 -18.98
N ARG A 47 14.08 -3.07 -19.29
CA ARG A 47 13.60 -4.34 -19.88
C ARG A 47 12.99 -5.29 -18.85
N LEU A 48 13.31 -5.15 -17.56
CA LEU A 48 12.76 -6.00 -16.52
C LEU A 48 11.51 -5.33 -15.92
N SER A 49 10.42 -5.43 -16.68
CA SER A 49 9.09 -5.00 -16.28
C SER A 49 8.10 -6.17 -16.27
N GLY A 50 7.06 -6.07 -15.45
CA GLY A 50 5.97 -7.04 -15.39
C GLY A 50 4.81 -6.53 -14.53
N ASN A 51 3.74 -7.29 -14.47
CA ASN A 51 2.58 -6.96 -13.63
C ASN A 51 2.67 -7.69 -12.29
N VAL A 52 2.20 -7.04 -11.24
CA VAL A 52 2.21 -7.54 -9.88
C VAL A 52 0.86 -7.36 -9.24
N ILE A 53 0.41 -8.40 -8.54
CA ILE A 53 -0.77 -8.34 -7.67
C ILE A 53 -0.34 -8.80 -6.28
N PHE A 54 -0.68 -8.01 -5.27
CA PHE A 54 -0.43 -8.35 -3.88
C PHE A 54 -1.63 -9.06 -3.25
N THR A 55 -1.32 -9.85 -2.24
CA THR A 55 -2.25 -10.45 -1.29
C THR A 55 -1.63 -10.26 0.09
N SER A 56 -2.32 -10.59 1.18
CA SER A 56 -1.79 -10.41 2.54
C SER A 56 -0.38 -10.99 2.79
N THR A 57 0.04 -12.01 2.03
CA THR A 57 1.33 -12.70 2.24
C THR A 57 2.17 -12.88 0.99
N LYS A 58 1.60 -12.66 -0.20
CA LYS A 58 2.24 -12.99 -1.49
C LYS A 58 2.17 -11.86 -2.49
N MET A 59 3.28 -11.67 -3.19
CA MET A 59 3.45 -10.85 -4.38
C MET A 59 3.46 -11.77 -5.60
N LYS A 60 2.44 -11.70 -6.45
CA LYS A 60 2.32 -12.50 -7.67
C LYS A 60 2.85 -11.68 -8.85
N TYR A 61 3.99 -12.06 -9.42
CA TYR A 61 4.62 -11.38 -10.55
C TYR A 61 4.36 -12.12 -11.86
N THR A 62 4.00 -11.39 -12.90
CA THR A 62 3.78 -11.91 -14.25
C THR A 62 4.58 -11.12 -15.28
N GLN A 63 5.34 -11.80 -16.12
CA GLN A 63 6.08 -11.23 -17.24
C GLN A 63 5.84 -12.08 -18.50
N GLY A 64 4.99 -11.59 -19.40
CA GLY A 64 4.50 -12.40 -20.52
C GLY A 64 3.79 -13.64 -20.01
N SER A 65 4.25 -14.83 -20.42
CA SER A 65 3.72 -16.12 -19.96
C SER A 65 4.31 -16.61 -18.63
N LYS A 66 5.41 -16.01 -18.14
CA LYS A 66 6.08 -16.42 -16.91
C LYS A 66 5.34 -15.85 -15.69
N LYS A 67 5.03 -16.72 -14.73
CA LYS A 67 4.39 -16.38 -13.45
C LYS A 67 5.26 -16.86 -12.30
N GLU A 68 5.56 -15.96 -11.37
CA GLU A 68 6.36 -16.24 -10.18
C GLU A 68 5.62 -15.70 -8.95
N ASN A 69 5.68 -16.44 -7.84
CA ASN A 69 5.10 -16.03 -6.57
C ASN A 69 6.20 -15.81 -5.55
N PHE A 70 6.17 -14.66 -4.89
CA PHE A 70 7.11 -14.32 -3.83
C PHE A 70 6.37 -14.09 -2.53
N ASN A 71 6.85 -14.66 -1.44
CA ASN A 71 6.36 -14.34 -0.11
C ASN A 71 6.96 -13.01 0.32
N TYR A 72 6.13 -12.14 0.91
CA TYR A 72 6.61 -10.87 1.44
C TYR A 72 6.03 -10.57 2.82
N THR A 73 6.61 -9.60 3.49
CA THR A 73 6.08 -8.95 4.69
C THR A 73 6.27 -7.46 4.56
N LEU A 74 5.33 -6.68 5.05
CA LEU A 74 5.43 -5.24 5.27
C LEU A 74 5.22 -5.02 6.76
N ASP A 75 6.13 -4.29 7.42
CA ASP A 75 5.97 -3.89 8.81
C ASP A 75 5.54 -2.43 8.92
N ASP A 76 5.19 -2.01 10.14
CA ASP A 76 4.72 -0.66 10.46
C ASP A 76 5.81 0.43 10.29
N ASN A 77 7.05 0.06 9.97
CA ASN A 77 8.16 0.99 9.70
C ASN A 77 8.48 1.08 8.20
N ASP A 78 7.50 0.81 7.35
CA ASP A 78 7.61 0.78 5.89
C ASP A 78 8.68 -0.19 5.39
N THR A 79 9.01 -1.23 6.17
CA THR A 79 10.00 -2.21 5.76
C THR A 79 9.32 -3.32 4.97
N PHE A 80 9.58 -3.32 3.67
CA PHE A 80 9.12 -4.34 2.75
C PHE A 80 10.19 -5.43 2.55
N VAL A 81 9.91 -6.67 2.95
CA VAL A 81 10.83 -7.80 2.81
C VAL A 81 10.28 -8.80 1.82
N ILE A 82 11.00 -9.05 0.73
CA ILE A 82 10.73 -10.16 -0.19
C ILE A 82 11.60 -11.34 0.22
N LYS A 83 10.96 -12.44 0.60
CA LYS A 83 11.64 -13.58 1.25
C LYS A 83 12.33 -14.52 0.24
N ASN A 84 11.88 -14.57 -1.00
CA ASN A 84 12.35 -15.55 -1.99
C ASN A 84 12.35 -15.02 -3.43
N GLY A 85 13.06 -15.71 -4.30
CA GLY A 85 13.12 -15.43 -5.74
C GLY A 85 14.09 -14.30 -6.12
N LYS A 86 14.02 -13.87 -7.38
CA LYS A 86 14.96 -12.89 -7.97
C LYS A 86 14.93 -11.50 -7.32
N PHE A 87 13.81 -11.15 -6.69
CA PHE A 87 13.63 -9.89 -5.98
C PHE A 87 13.85 -10.03 -4.47
N ALA A 88 14.35 -11.17 -3.97
CA ALA A 88 14.57 -11.38 -2.55
C ALA A 88 15.50 -10.29 -1.96
N GLY A 89 15.06 -9.68 -0.86
CA GLY A 89 15.76 -8.56 -0.23
C GLY A 89 14.88 -7.78 0.75
N LYS A 90 15.52 -6.85 1.45
CA LYS A 90 14.89 -5.89 2.37
C LYS A 90 14.90 -4.50 1.74
N TYR A 91 13.72 -3.89 1.66
CA TYR A 91 13.47 -2.62 1.00
C TYR A 91 12.73 -1.69 1.93
N LYS A 92 13.00 -0.39 1.83
CA LYS A 92 12.15 0.65 2.36
C LYS A 92 11.07 0.94 1.32
N LEU A 93 9.80 0.84 1.71
CA LEU A 93 8.66 1.28 0.94
C LEU A 93 8.59 2.81 1.04
N LEU A 94 8.47 3.48 -0.10
CA LEU A 94 8.34 4.93 -0.19
C LEU A 94 7.18 5.24 -1.11
N THR A 95 6.24 6.06 -0.66
CA THR A 95 5.14 6.54 -1.48
C THR A 95 5.61 7.69 -2.36
N ASP A 96 5.34 7.60 -3.66
CA ASP A 96 5.60 8.67 -4.63
C ASP A 96 4.29 9.00 -5.33
N THR A 97 3.58 10.01 -4.82
CA THR A 97 2.20 10.36 -5.22
C THR A 97 1.23 9.19 -5.03
N THR A 98 0.87 8.48 -6.09
CA THR A 98 0.00 7.30 -6.09
C THR A 98 0.74 5.98 -6.30
N ASP A 99 2.04 6.07 -6.56
CA ASP A 99 2.93 4.95 -6.83
C ASP A 99 3.77 4.61 -5.59
N TYR A 100 4.43 3.45 -5.62
CA TYR A 100 5.39 3.06 -4.60
C TYR A 100 6.76 2.81 -5.18
N VAL A 101 7.77 3.05 -4.35
CA VAL A 101 9.17 2.77 -4.63
C VAL A 101 9.74 1.89 -3.53
N LEU A 102 10.25 0.71 -3.92
CA LEU A 102 11.02 -0.16 -3.05
C LEU A 102 12.51 0.19 -3.19
N ARG A 103 13.04 0.92 -2.20
CA ARG A 103 14.45 1.28 -2.13
C ARG A 103 15.22 0.25 -1.30
N PRO A 104 16.24 -0.44 -1.85
CA PRO A 104 17.01 -1.42 -1.08
C PRO A 104 17.71 -0.76 0.11
N TYR A 105 17.67 -1.39 1.29
CA TYR A 105 18.33 -0.86 2.50
C TYR A 105 19.85 -0.84 2.40
N SER A 106 20.44 -1.84 1.73
CA SER A 106 21.88 -1.90 1.55
C SER A 106 22.24 -1.68 0.08
N LYS A 107 23.07 -0.66 -0.15
CA LYS A 107 23.76 -0.46 -1.44
C LYS A 107 24.76 -1.59 -1.74
N SER A 108 25.28 -2.29 -0.72
CA SER A 108 26.30 -3.33 -0.89
C SER A 108 25.76 -4.62 -1.53
N LEU A 109 24.44 -4.83 -1.51
CA LEU A 109 23.83 -6.08 -2.01
C LEU A 109 23.49 -6.03 -3.52
N ASN A 110 23.86 -4.95 -4.24
CA ASN A 110 23.54 -4.73 -5.65
C ASN A 110 22.06 -5.00 -5.99
N LYS A 111 21.17 -4.83 -5.00
CA LYS A 111 19.73 -5.02 -5.21
C LYS A 111 19.23 -3.81 -5.97
N PRO A 112 18.40 -4.00 -7.01
CA PRO A 112 17.94 -2.86 -7.77
C PRO A 112 16.81 -2.15 -7.01
N LYS A 113 16.67 -0.85 -7.28
CA LYS A 113 15.44 -0.11 -6.96
C LYS A 113 14.30 -0.69 -7.80
N ILE A 114 13.13 -0.83 -7.19
CA ILE A 114 11.93 -1.33 -7.86
C ILE A 114 10.85 -0.26 -7.74
N ASP A 115 10.28 0.14 -8.87
CA ASP A 115 9.13 1.03 -8.95
C ASP A 115 7.87 0.17 -9.11
N LEU A 116 6.84 0.46 -8.32
CA LEU A 116 5.50 -0.11 -8.39
C LEU A 116 4.56 1.01 -8.86
N ILE A 117 4.26 1.00 -10.15
CA ILE A 117 3.43 2.02 -10.79
C ILE A 117 2.00 1.50 -10.74
N ARG A 118 1.07 2.29 -10.19
CA ARG A 118 -0.33 1.87 -10.12
C ARG A 118 -0.87 1.70 -11.53
N ASN A 119 -1.51 0.55 -11.79
CA ASN A 119 -2.18 0.32 -13.05
C ASN A 119 -3.69 0.39 -12.80
N ASP A 120 -4.30 1.52 -13.13
CA ASP A 120 -5.73 1.78 -13.01
C ASP A 120 -6.55 1.13 -14.15
#